data_AF-A0A645D1U8-F1
#
_entry.id   AF-A0A645D1U8-F1
#
_cell.length_a   1.000
_cell.length_b   1.000
_cell.length_c   1.000
_cell.angle_alpha   90.00
_cell.angle_beta   90.00
_cell.angle_gamma   90.00
#
_symmetry.space_group_name_H-M   'P 1'
#
loop_
_entity.id
_entity.type
_entity.pdbx_description
1 polymer ?
#
loop_
_entity_poly.entity_id
_entity_poly.type
_entity_poly.pdbx_seq_one_letter_code
_entity_poly.pdbx_strand_id
1 'polypeptide(L)'
;MAIGVGKMRTLNFKEGIMDGEAIYLSGRKINEQKNYNKEKITIKNTLFFESNDMELTERFSVIFGLLDRLFVSMTVRQSEVLHYKLQEISEQEIAQKLKMSQSSVNQHSTASGWNVIEQAVKYYEQIKL
;
A
#
# COMPACT_ATOMS: atom_id res chain seq x y z
N MET A 1 7.71 -1.40 -4.51
CA MET A 1 7.26 0.01 -4.45
C MET A 1 8.00 0.70 -3.32
N ALA A 2 8.48 1.93 -3.49
CA ALA A 2 8.99 2.73 -2.38
C ALA A 2 8.29 4.08 -2.33
N ILE A 3 7.97 4.54 -1.13
CA ILE A 3 7.36 5.82 -0.84
C ILE A 3 8.41 6.70 -0.17
N GLY A 4 8.62 7.89 -0.73
CA GLY A 4 9.53 8.89 -0.20
C GLY A 4 8.73 10.07 0.35
N VAL A 5 9.02 10.50 1.56
CA VAL A 5 8.44 11.70 2.17
C VAL A 5 9.54 12.73 2.37
N GLY A 6 9.36 13.92 1.82
CA GLY A 6 10.36 14.97 1.85
C GLY A 6 9.92 16.20 1.08
N LYS A 7 10.74 17.25 1.08
CA LYS A 7 10.40 18.50 0.40
C LYS A 7 10.43 18.33 -1.11
N MET A 8 9.46 18.95 -1.78
CA MET A 8 9.45 19.08 -3.24
C MET A 8 10.07 20.41 -3.64
N ARG A 9 10.99 20.37 -4.62
CA ARG A 9 11.62 21.57 -5.19
C ARG A 9 10.77 22.11 -6.34
N THR A 10 10.32 21.22 -7.22
CA THR A 10 9.50 21.55 -8.38
C THR A 10 8.33 20.59 -8.46
N LEU A 11 7.14 21.14 -8.65
CA LEU A 11 5.90 20.39 -8.76
C LEU A 11 5.06 21.01 -9.88
N ASN A 12 5.24 20.53 -11.11
CA ASN A 12 4.42 20.91 -12.26
C ASN A 12 3.68 19.68 -12.79
N PHE A 13 2.44 19.50 -12.33
CA PHE A 13 1.60 18.38 -12.75
C PHE A 13 1.20 18.45 -14.23
N LYS A 14 1.11 19.64 -14.84
CA LYS A 14 0.71 19.78 -16.25
C LYS A 14 1.77 19.27 -17.20
N GLU A 15 3.04 19.50 -16.86
CA GLU A 15 4.20 19.06 -17.65
C GLU A 15 4.79 17.74 -17.16
N GLY A 16 4.21 17.14 -16.10
CA GLY A 16 4.71 15.90 -15.51
C GLY A 16 6.07 16.05 -14.80
N ILE A 17 6.48 17.27 -14.47
CA ILE A 17 7.77 17.55 -13.84
C ILE A 17 7.59 17.52 -12.32
N MET A 18 8.20 16.52 -11.69
CA MET A 18 8.26 16.38 -10.23
C MET A 18 9.70 16.15 -9.82
N ASP A 19 10.21 17.04 -8.98
CA ASP A 19 11.60 17.01 -8.57
C ASP A 19 11.74 17.48 -7.12
N GLY A 20 12.56 16.79 -6.33
CA GLY A 20 12.70 17.05 -4.91
C GLY A 20 13.11 15.83 -4.11
N GLU A 21 13.27 16.04 -2.81
CA GLU A 21 13.74 15.04 -1.86
C GLU A 21 12.87 13.79 -1.87
N ALA A 22 11.54 13.92 -1.87
CA ALA A 22 10.61 12.78 -1.91
C ALA A 22 10.84 11.86 -3.12
N ILE A 23 11.10 12.45 -4.29
CA ILE A 23 11.39 11.71 -5.54
C ILE A 23 12.75 11.02 -5.44
N TYR A 24 13.76 11.70 -4.90
CA TYR A 24 15.10 11.11 -4.75
C TYR A 24 15.15 10.01 -3.69
N LEU A 25 14.44 10.15 -2.58
CA LEU A 25 14.37 9.16 -1.52
C LEU A 25 13.71 7.88 -2.04
N SER A 26 12.52 7.97 -2.64
CA SER A 26 11.83 6.81 -3.22
C SER A 26 12.64 6.17 -4.36
N GLY A 27 13.20 6.97 -5.27
CA GLY A 27 13.99 6.48 -6.40
C GLY A 27 15.26 5.74 -5.99
N ARG A 28 16.04 6.31 -5.04
CA ARG A 28 17.25 5.66 -4.51
C ARG A 28 16.91 4.36 -3.79
N LYS A 29 15.88 4.38 -2.94
CA LYS A 29 15.45 3.19 -2.20
C LYS A 29 15.08 2.04 -3.13
N ILE A 30 14.35 2.31 -4.21
CA ILE A 30 14.02 1.28 -5.22
C ILE A 30 15.28 0.71 -5.88
N ASN A 31 16.26 1.56 -6.20
CA ASN A 31 17.48 1.12 -6.87
C ASN A 31 18.41 0.31 -5.96
N GLU A 32 18.49 0.63 -4.67
CA GLU A 32 19.25 -0.16 -3.69
C GLU A 32 18.78 -1.61 -3.66
N GLN A 33 17.47 -1.84 -3.64
CA GLN A 33 16.89 -3.18 -3.57
C GLN A 33 17.19 -4.04 -4.81
N LYS A 34 17.42 -3.43 -5.98
CA LYS A 34 17.86 -4.15 -7.19
C LYS A 34 19.26 -4.75 -7.03
N ASN A 35 20.14 -4.08 -6.27
CA ASN A 35 21.53 -4.48 -6.09
C ASN A 35 21.69 -5.54 -4.99
N TYR A 36 20.85 -5.54 -3.96
CA TYR A 36 20.85 -6.54 -2.88
C TYR A 36 20.35 -7.94 -3.31
N ASN A 37 19.65 -8.05 -4.45
CA ASN A 37 19.13 -9.32 -4.97
C ASN A 37 20.21 -10.32 -5.44
N LYS A 38 21.51 -9.97 -5.36
CA LYS A 38 22.64 -10.86 -5.68
C LYS A 38 23.07 -11.72 -4.50
N GLU A 39 22.74 -11.33 -3.26
CA GLU A 39 23.08 -12.10 -2.06
C GLU A 39 21.78 -12.52 -1.35
N LYS A 40 21.65 -13.82 -1.11
CA LYS A 40 20.47 -14.50 -0.53
C LYS A 40 19.82 -13.71 0.62
N ILE A 41 18.64 -13.15 0.40
CA ILE A 41 17.67 -12.84 1.47
C ILE A 41 16.30 -13.42 1.10
N THR A 42 15.78 -14.23 2.02
CA THR A 42 14.56 -15.06 1.92
C THR A 42 13.26 -14.27 2.20
N ILE A 43 13.35 -12.97 2.50
CA ILE A 43 12.20 -12.10 2.72
C ILE A 43 12.28 -10.95 1.72
N LYS A 44 11.52 -11.04 0.64
CA LYS A 44 11.40 -9.95 -0.35
C LYS A 44 10.35 -8.97 0.16
N ASN A 45 10.79 -7.98 0.94
CA ASN A 45 9.91 -6.84 1.20
C ASN A 45 9.58 -6.19 -0.15
N THR A 46 8.29 -5.96 -0.44
CA THR A 46 7.87 -5.30 -1.69
C THR A 46 7.45 -3.84 -1.45
N LEU A 47 7.24 -3.45 -0.20
CA LEU A 47 6.91 -2.10 0.23
C LEU A 47 8.06 -1.48 1.04
N PHE A 48 8.47 -0.28 0.65
CA PHE A 48 9.52 0.50 1.34
C PHE A 48 9.04 1.91 1.63
N PHE A 49 9.48 2.46 2.76
CA PHE A 49 9.24 3.84 3.16
C PHE A 49 10.58 4.51 3.47
N GLU A 50 10.75 5.77 3.06
CA GLU A 50 11.97 6.54 3.31
C GLU A 50 11.63 8.03 3.53
N SER A 51 12.23 8.63 4.55
CA SER A 51 12.10 10.05 4.91
C SER A 51 13.43 10.56 5.47
N ASN A 52 13.64 11.88 5.43
CA ASN A 52 14.75 12.51 6.15
C ASN A 52 14.56 12.48 7.68
N ASP A 53 13.34 12.20 8.15
CA ASP A 53 13.04 11.93 9.56
C ASP A 53 13.23 10.43 9.85
N MET A 54 14.28 10.10 10.61
CA MET A 54 14.62 8.71 10.94
C MET A 54 13.56 8.03 11.81
N GLU A 55 12.93 8.76 12.74
CA GLU A 55 11.88 8.19 13.60
C GLU A 55 10.65 7.86 12.76
N LEU A 56 10.28 8.77 11.84
CA LEU A 56 9.21 8.52 10.89
C LEU A 56 9.52 7.30 10.00
N THR A 57 10.75 7.21 9.49
CA THR A 57 11.19 6.08 8.67
C THR A 57 11.09 4.76 9.43
N GLU A 58 11.54 4.70 10.67
CA GLU A 58 11.47 3.50 11.50
C GLU A 58 10.01 3.08 11.74
N ARG A 59 9.17 4.02 12.18
CA ARG A 59 7.75 3.77 12.46
C ARG A 59 7.01 3.23 11.24
N PHE A 60 7.18 3.85 10.07
CA PHE A 60 6.50 3.41 8.86
C PHE A 60 7.10 2.15 8.26
N SER A 61 8.40 1.88 8.44
CA SER A 61 9.02 0.64 7.99
C SER A 61 8.40 -0.60 8.66
N VAL A 62 8.07 -0.51 9.96
CA VAL A 62 7.38 -1.59 10.68
C VAL A 62 5.98 -1.82 10.11
N ILE A 63 5.21 -0.74 9.90
CA ILE A 63 3.86 -0.81 9.33
C ILE A 63 3.91 -1.40 7.91
N PHE A 64 4.86 -0.96 7.09
CA PHE A 64 5.02 -1.44 5.72
C PHE A 64 5.41 -2.92 5.68
N GLY A 65 6.25 -3.39 6.59
CA GLY A 65 6.57 -4.82 6.72
C GLY A 65 5.34 -5.67 7.06
N LEU A 66 4.45 -5.17 7.93
CA LEU A 66 3.18 -5.85 8.24
C LEU A 66 2.25 -5.89 7.02
N LEU A 67 2.07 -4.74 6.34
CA LEU A 67 1.24 -4.65 5.14
C LEU A 67 1.76 -5.56 4.02
N ASP A 68 3.07 -5.60 3.82
CA ASP A 68 3.70 -6.46 2.83
C ASP A 68 3.40 -7.93 3.10
N ARG A 69 3.48 -8.36 4.36
CA ARG A 69 3.11 -9.72 4.75
C ARG A 69 1.63 -10.03 4.50
N LEU A 70 0.74 -9.09 4.80
CA LEU A 70 -0.69 -9.24 4.54
C LEU A 70 -0.95 -9.40 3.05
N PHE A 71 -0.43 -8.49 2.22
CA PHE A 71 -0.67 -8.49 0.78
C PHE A 71 -0.04 -9.68 0.05
N VAL A 72 1.16 -10.12 0.43
CA VAL A 72 1.81 -11.30 -0.19
C VAL A 72 0.96 -12.57 -0.02
N SER A 73 0.17 -12.65 1.06
CA SER A 73 -0.69 -13.81 1.32
C SER A 73 -2.06 -13.75 0.65
N MET A 74 -2.45 -12.61 0.06
CA MET A 74 -3.76 -12.45 -0.55
C MET A 74 -3.83 -13.09 -1.94
N THR A 75 -4.93 -13.79 -2.19
CA THR A 75 -5.29 -14.26 -3.53
C THR A 75 -5.77 -13.09 -4.41
N VAL A 76 -5.80 -13.31 -5.72
CA VAL A 76 -6.35 -12.34 -6.69
C VAL A 76 -7.79 -11.95 -6.32
N ARG A 77 -8.63 -12.93 -5.99
CA ARG A 77 -10.05 -12.67 -5.63
C ARG A 77 -10.20 -11.84 -4.35
N GLN A 78 -9.39 -12.13 -3.34
CA GLN A 78 -9.34 -11.32 -2.11
C GLN A 78 -8.92 -9.88 -2.41
N SER A 79 -7.89 -9.70 -3.24
CA SER A 79 -7.40 -8.39 -3.65
C SER A 79 -8.43 -7.59 -4.45
N GLU A 80 -9.17 -8.23 -5.36
CA GLU A 80 -10.27 -7.61 -6.12
C GLU A 80 -11.41 -7.16 -5.21
N VAL A 81 -11.84 -8.01 -4.27
CA VAL A 81 -12.88 -7.64 -3.30
C VAL A 81 -12.43 -6.49 -2.42
N LEU A 82 -11.20 -6.55 -1.89
CA LEU A 82 -10.62 -5.49 -1.07
C LEU A 82 -10.55 -4.16 -1.83
N HIS A 83 -10.13 -4.17 -3.10
CA HIS A 83 -10.07 -2.99 -3.95
C HIS A 83 -11.43 -2.27 -4.04
N TYR A 84 -12.52 -3.01 -4.29
CA TYR A 84 -13.85 -2.42 -4.37
C TYR A 84 -14.39 -1.99 -3.00
N LYS A 85 -14.06 -2.69 -1.92
CA LYS A 85 -14.44 -2.28 -0.56
C LYS A 85 -13.77 -0.96 -0.15
N LEU A 86 -12.51 -0.75 -0.55
CA LEU A 86 -11.79 0.54 -0.36
C LEU A 86 -12.41 1.69 -1.18
N GLN A 87 -13.22 1.39 -2.19
CA GLN A 87 -14.00 2.37 -2.97
C GLN A 87 -15.43 2.53 -2.44
N GLU A 88 -15.72 1.99 -1.25
CA GLU A 88 -17.05 2.02 -0.61
C GLU A 88 -18.17 1.36 -1.42
N ILE A 89 -17.84 0.46 -2.36
CA ILE A 89 -18.83 -0.27 -3.16
C ILE A 89 -19.49 -1.36 -2.31
N SER A 90 -20.80 -1.53 -2.45
CA SER A 90 -21.55 -2.50 -1.66
C SER A 90 -21.24 -3.95 -2.06
N GLU A 91 -21.40 -4.91 -1.13
CA GLU A 91 -21.11 -6.33 -1.40
C GLU A 91 -22.01 -6.91 -2.51
N GLN A 92 -23.22 -6.38 -2.68
CA GLN A 92 -24.14 -6.78 -3.75
C GLN A 92 -23.62 -6.33 -5.12
N GLU A 93 -23.13 -5.10 -5.23
CA GLU A 93 -22.54 -4.59 -6.48
C GLU A 93 -21.22 -5.29 -6.80
N ILE A 94 -20.39 -5.59 -5.79
CA ILE A 94 -19.17 -6.38 -5.95
C ILE A 94 -19.50 -7.78 -6.49
N ALA A 95 -20.52 -8.43 -5.92
CA ALA A 95 -20.98 -9.74 -6.36
C ALA A 95 -21.37 -9.74 -7.84
N GLN A 96 -22.07 -8.70 -8.29
CA GLN A 96 -22.42 -8.50 -9.70
C GLN A 96 -21.18 -8.27 -10.57
N LYS A 97 -20.27 -7.37 -10.16
CA LYS A 97 -19.03 -7.05 -10.90
C LYS A 97 -18.11 -8.25 -11.08
N LEU A 98 -17.96 -9.05 -10.02
CA LEU A 98 -17.05 -10.20 -10.00
C LEU A 98 -17.73 -11.53 -10.38
N LYS A 99 -19.03 -11.51 -10.71
CA LYS A 99 -19.84 -12.69 -11.07
C LYS A 99 -19.74 -13.81 -10.03
N MET A 100 -19.96 -13.47 -8.76
CA MET A 100 -19.96 -14.40 -7.63
C MET A 100 -21.14 -14.14 -6.70
N SER A 101 -21.36 -14.99 -5.70
CA SER A 101 -22.42 -14.76 -4.71
C SER A 101 -22.01 -13.69 -3.69
N GLN A 102 -22.98 -12.98 -3.10
CA GLN A 102 -22.70 -12.04 -2.01
C GLN A 102 -22.01 -12.73 -0.82
N SER A 103 -22.38 -13.99 -0.53
CA SER A 103 -21.71 -14.80 0.51
C SER A 103 -20.23 -15.03 0.20
N SER A 104 -19.90 -15.29 -1.07
CA SER A 104 -18.50 -15.41 -1.52
C SER A 104 -17.72 -14.10 -1.36
N VAL A 105 -18.34 -12.96 -1.67
CA VAL A 105 -17.74 -11.64 -1.43
C VAL A 105 -17.45 -11.44 0.06
N ASN A 106 -18.42 -11.75 0.93
CA ASN A 106 -18.24 -11.65 2.37
C ASN A 106 -17.11 -12.55 2.89
N GLN A 107 -17.01 -13.78 2.39
CA GLN A 107 -15.93 -14.71 2.72
C GLN A 107 -14.57 -14.16 2.30
N HIS A 108 -14.44 -13.63 1.08
CA HIS A 108 -13.20 -13.02 0.60
C HIS A 108 -12.85 -11.75 1.37
N SER A 109 -13.82 -10.90 1.68
CA SER A 109 -13.67 -9.69 2.51
C SER A 109 -13.11 -10.04 3.90
N THR A 110 -13.74 -11.01 4.57
CA THR A 110 -13.32 -11.50 5.89
C THR A 110 -11.92 -12.11 5.84
N ALA A 111 -11.64 -12.97 4.85
CA ALA A 111 -10.33 -13.60 4.69
C ALA A 111 -9.21 -12.59 4.34
N SER A 112 -9.56 -11.43 3.77
CA SER A 112 -8.61 -10.34 3.52
C SER A 112 -8.38 -9.44 4.74
N GLY A 113 -9.09 -9.69 5.86
CA GLY A 113 -8.99 -8.86 7.06
C GLY A 113 -9.70 -7.52 6.95
N TRP A 114 -10.74 -7.40 6.10
CA TRP A 114 -11.41 -6.12 5.83
C TRP A 114 -11.83 -5.36 7.10
N ASN A 115 -12.38 -6.04 8.10
CA ASN A 115 -12.85 -5.38 9.33
C ASN A 115 -11.75 -4.56 10.04
N VAL A 116 -10.50 -5.00 9.98
CA VAL A 116 -9.36 -4.29 10.58
C VAL A 116 -8.87 -3.19 9.64
N ILE A 117 -8.85 -3.45 8.34
CA ILE A 117 -8.47 -2.48 7.32
C ILE A 117 -9.44 -1.29 7.33
N GLU A 118 -10.75 -1.54 7.41
CA GLU A 118 -11.78 -0.52 7.47
C GLU A 118 -11.63 0.38 8.70
N GLN A 119 -11.29 -0.20 9.86
CA GLN A 119 -11.02 0.59 11.06
C GLN A 119 -9.79 1.49 10.89
N ALA A 120 -8.73 0.96 10.27
CA ALA A 120 -7.53 1.75 10.00
C ALA A 120 -7.83 2.90 9.03
N VAL A 121 -8.56 2.63 7.94
CA VAL A 121 -8.98 3.66 6.98
C VAL A 121 -9.81 4.75 7.67
N LYS A 122 -10.87 4.37 8.39
CA LYS A 122 -11.73 5.30 9.12
C LYS A 122 -10.95 6.13 10.15
N TYR A 123 -9.99 5.53 10.84
CA TYR A 123 -9.13 6.25 11.78
C TYR A 123 -8.35 7.36 11.06
N TYR A 124 -7.69 7.05 9.93
CA TYR A 124 -6.91 8.05 9.19
C TYR A 124 -7.78 9.09 8.47
N GLU A 125 -9.00 8.75 8.05
CA GLU A 125 -9.96 9.71 7.49
C GLU A 125 -10.45 10.76 8.50
N GLN A 126 -10.48 10.40 9.79
CA GLN A 126 -10.85 11.32 10.87
C GLN A 126 -9.71 12.29 11.24
N ILE A 127 -8.47 11.97 10.91
CA ILE A 127 -7.32 12.84 11.16
C ILE A 127 -7.38 13.99 10.14
N LYS A 128 -7.79 15.17 10.61
CA LYS A 128 -7.62 16.41 9.84
C LYS A 128 -6.13 16.74 9.79
N LEU A 129 -5.54 16.65 8.60
CA LEU A 129 -4.19 17.15 8.29
C LEU A 129 -4.19 18.67 8.14
#